data_AF-A0A8S2ZLL8-F1
#
_entry.id   AF-A0A8S2ZLL8-F1
#
_cell.length_a   1.000
_cell.length_b   1.000
_cell.length_c   1.000
_cell.angle_alpha   90.00
_cell.angle_beta   90.00
_cell.angle_gamma   90.00
#
_symmetry.space_group_name_H-M   'P 1'
#
loop_
_entity.id
_entity.type
_entity.pdbx_description
1 polymer ?
#
loop_
_entity_poly.entity_id
_entity_poly.type
_entity_poly.pdbx_seq_one_letter_code
_entity_poly.pdbx_strand_id
1 'polypeptide(L)' 'MRPVLIEAMTLRVGHHSTSDDSSAYRSVDEVRSRDKKDNPTLRLRKFMSQRGCW' A
#
# COMPACT_ATOMS: atom_id res chain seq x y z
N MET A 1 16.49 21.88 -17.54
CA MET A 1 16.01 20.60 -16.94
C MET A 1 15.19 19.85 -17.97
N ARG A 2 15.20 18.51 -17.95
CA ARG A 2 14.40 17.66 -18.85
C ARG A 2 13.28 16.99 -18.05
N PRO A 3 12.09 16.79 -18.63
CA PRO A 3 11.01 16.08 -17.95
C PRO A 3 11.38 14.61 -17.71
N VAL A 4 10.90 14.06 -16.59
CA VAL A 4 11.06 12.65 -16.22
C VAL A 4 9.71 12.10 -15.78
N LEU A 5 9.41 10.87 -16.18
CA LEU A 5 8.25 10.11 -15.73
C LEU A 5 8.65 9.24 -14.53
N ILE A 6 7.79 9.21 -13.51
CA ILE A 6 7.92 8.28 -12.38
C ILE A 6 6.61 7.50 -12.29
N GLU A 7 6.72 6.17 -12.35
CA GLU A 7 5.60 5.27 -12.07
C GLU A 7 5.67 4.82 -10.60
N ALA A 8 4.64 5.17 -9.82
CA ALA A 8 4.54 4.79 -8.42
C ALA A 8 3.65 3.55 -8.27
N MET A 9 4.27 2.37 -8.33
CA MET A 9 3.59 1.10 -8.12
C MET A 9 3.02 1.00 -6.70
N THR A 10 1.69 0.94 -6.58
CA THR A 10 0.98 0.89 -5.30
C THR A 10 -0.26 -0.02 -5.37
N LEU A 11 -0.75 -0.47 -4.21
CA LEU A 11 -1.97 -1.27 -4.09
C LEU A 11 -3.02 -0.53 -3.25
N ARG A 12 -4.22 -0.36 -3.81
CA ARG A 12 -5.39 0.12 -3.07
C ARG A 12 -5.96 -1.02 -2.23
N VAL A 13 -5.77 -0.97 -0.91
CA VAL A 13 -6.28 -2.01 0.01
C VAL A 13 -7.82 -2.00 0.05
N GLY A 14 -8.44 -0.83 0.05
CA GLY A 14 -9.90 -0.67 0.08
C GLY A 14 -10.59 -0.88 -1.29
N HIS A 15 -11.92 -0.83 -1.27
CA HIS A 15 -12.77 -0.85 -2.45
C HIS A 15 -12.57 0.39 -3.34
N HIS A 16 -13.09 0.36 -4.57
CA HIS A 16 -13.03 1.50 -5.47
C HIS A 16 -13.78 2.72 -4.93
N SER A 17 -14.96 2.48 -4.37
CA SER A 17 -15.85 3.46 -3.74
C SER A 17 -16.64 2.77 -2.62
N THR A 18 -17.50 3.50 -1.92
CA THR A 18 -18.40 2.94 -0.90
C THR A 18 -19.47 2.00 -1.48
N SER A 19 -19.75 2.08 -2.78
CA SER A 19 -20.72 1.24 -3.48
C SER A 19 -20.11 0.00 -4.14
N ASP A 20 -18.79 -0.15 -4.09
CA ASP A 20 -18.06 -1.25 -4.74
C ASP A 20 -17.77 -2.37 -3.75
N ASP A 21 -18.01 -3.62 -4.18
CA ASP A 21 -17.49 -4.81 -3.51
C ASP A 21 -16.41 -5.46 -4.37
N SER A 22 -15.18 -5.05 -4.10
CA SER A 22 -14.02 -5.58 -4.81
C SER A 22 -13.75 -7.07 -4.56
N SER A 23 -14.32 -7.68 -3.51
CA SER A 23 -14.08 -9.10 -3.23
C SER A 23 -14.62 -10.01 -4.34
N ALA A 24 -15.57 -9.50 -5.14
CA ALA A 24 -16.10 -10.19 -6.30
C ALA A 24 -15.09 -10.43 -7.44
N TYR A 25 -14.01 -9.63 -7.52
CA TYR A 25 -13.06 -9.69 -8.64
C TYR A 25 -11.58 -9.70 -8.21
N ARG A 26 -11.28 -9.71 -6.91
CA ARG A 26 -9.92 -9.90 -6.39
C ARG A 26 -9.92 -10.68 -5.08
N SER A 27 -8.84 -11.44 -4.85
CA SER A 27 -8.68 -12.23 -3.63
C SER A 27 -8.48 -11.34 -2.41
N VAL A 28 -9.37 -11.48 -1.42
CA VAL A 28 -9.27 -10.79 -0.13
C VAL A 28 -7.99 -11.18 0.61
N ASP A 29 -7.58 -12.45 0.50
CA ASP A 29 -6.37 -12.95 1.16
C ASP A 29 -5.10 -12.38 0.55
N GLU A 30 -5.06 -12.22 -0.78
CA GLU A 30 -3.94 -11.57 -1.46
C GLU A 30 -3.78 -10.13 -0.97
N VAL A 31 -4.87 -9.35 -0.97
CA VAL A 31 -4.87 -7.95 -0.53
C VAL A 31 -4.42 -7.83 0.92
N ARG A 32 -4.94 -8.69 1.81
CA ARG A 32 -4.53 -8.73 3.24
C ARG A 32 -3.07 -9.11 3.40
N SER A 33 -2.59 -10.08 2.63
CA SER A 33 -1.18 -10.50 2.69
C SER A 33 -0.25 -9.38 2.24
N ARG A 34 -0.64 -8.62 1.21
CA ARG A 34 0.13 -7.49 0.71
C ARG A 34 0.12 -6.32 1.69
N ASP A 35 -1.04 -6.00 2.29
CA ASP A 35 -1.11 -4.97 3.33
C ASP A 35 -0.22 -5.32 4.53
N LYS A 36 -0.26 -6.55 5.03
CA LYS A 36 0.61 -6.94 6.17
C LYS A 36 2.12 -6.84 5.87
N LYS A 37 2.54 -7.16 4.64
CA LYS A 37 3.97 -7.20 4.25
C LYS A 37 4.48 -5.83 3.81
N ASP A 38 3.73 -5.15 2.96
CA ASP A 38 4.20 -4.01 2.16
C ASP A 38 3.56 -2.67 2.58
N ASN A 39 2.80 -2.63 3.67
CA ASN A 39 2.16 -1.39 4.13
C ASN A 39 3.19 -0.26 4.38
N PRO A 40 3.05 0.89 3.68
CA PRO A 40 4.05 1.95 3.71
C PRO A 40 4.20 2.58 5.09
N THR A 41 3.11 2.69 5.86
CA THR A 41 3.12 3.23 7.22
C THR A 41 3.90 2.32 8.16
N LEU A 42 3.68 1.00 8.08
CA LEU A 42 4.43 0.04 8.90
C LEU A 42 5.92 0.02 8.56
N ARG A 43 6.26 0.11 7.27
CA ARG A 43 7.65 0.19 6.79
C ARG A 43 8.34 1.46 7.29
N LEU A 44 7.68 2.61 7.13
CA LEU A 44 8.21 3.90 7.58
C LEU A 44 8.41 3.92 9.09
N ARG A 45 7.41 3.44 9.86
CA ARG A 45 7.51 3.32 11.30
C ARG A 45 8.74 2.51 11.71
N LYS A 46 8.88 1.28 11.19
CA LYS A 46 10.02 0.42 11.52
C LYS A 46 11.36 1.12 11.24
N PHE A 47 11.47 1.78 10.09
CA PHE A 47 12.66 2.53 9.70
C PHE A 47 12.99 3.68 10.66
N MET A 48 11.99 4.45 11.07
CA MET A 48 12.16 5.57 11.99
C MET A 48 12.45 5.10 13.42
N SER A 49 11.77 4.05 13.90
CA SER A 49 12.01 3.47 15.21
C SER A 49 13.44 2.92 15.33
N GLN A 50 13.98 2.29 14.28
CA GLN A 50 15.38 1.82 14.24
C GLN A 50 16.40 2.96 14.31
N ARG A 51 16.01 4.18 13.93
CA ARG A 51 16.85 5.38 14.00
C ARG A 51 16.64 6.20 15.29
N GLY A 52 15.71 5.79 16.15
CA GLY A 52 15.33 6.57 17.33
C GLY A 52 14.62 7.88 17.00
N CYS A 53 14.04 8.00 15.80
CA CYS A 53 13.36 9.21 15.31
C CYS A 53 11.85 9.04 15.19
N TRP A 54 11.27 8.02 15.85
CA TRP A 54 9.84 7.74 15.86
C TRP A 54 9.21 8.12 17.19
#